data_AF-A0A367EFM2-F1
#
_entry.id   AF-A0A367EFM2-F1
#
_cell.length_a   1.000
_cell.length_b   1.000
_cell.length_c   1.000
_cell.angle_alpha   90.00
_cell.angle_beta   90.00
_cell.angle_gamma   90.00
#
_symmetry.space_group_name_H-M   'P 1'
#
loop_
_entity.id
_entity.type
_entity.pdbx_description
1 polymer ?
#
loop_
_entity_poly.entity_id
_entity_poly.type
_entity_poly.pdbx_seq_one_letter_code
_entity_poly.pdbx_strand_id
1 'polypeptide(L)'
;MRRTGQGSGGGAGPRPLTGPAAVRGSASGYWRRRGLPTEPAQVAVAPAAPLLLLAVLAAAGRRERQGAAGVLLPHPCASWYAPQAHLLGQPVRTVPVPAECGGVPDPFALLETVRRARADGEAPHALVLSVADDVTGTAAPPELLHEVCEAAVAENLLLVSDETWRDTSHAPDDTVVVSPAQMLAEAGRPEQVVVLTDLGAALPQPGLCAGVARFSATRGGALLGEQVHEVLGLLGSGLSERSAEAAEAALSEPAQMCSRRDADARRNGRLAGMLHGAVTEAGATCRPPRVGRHVYADLDQLRARLAARGITDAPRLEAELVRRLGPYAEGGHRFGDDPRELRVRLSTEALGGAPPGPSAAVAPGVPTVSSTAAGPADAGPVPGARQRGPTGPAQGELPGEAEALAQVQSVLADLTDGSPH
;
A
#
# COMPACT_ATOMS: atom_id res chain seq x y z
N MET A 1 23.87 65.55 -4.38
CA MET A 1 22.66 65.07 -3.67
C MET A 1 22.42 63.62 -4.02
N ARG A 2 22.35 62.75 -3.00
CA ARG A 2 21.97 61.32 -3.04
C ARG A 2 20.50 61.16 -3.47
N ARG A 3 20.04 60.09 -4.12
CA ARG A 3 19.69 58.74 -3.60
C ARG A 3 19.39 57.82 -4.81
N THR A 4 20.04 56.68 -5.02
CA THR A 4 19.78 55.31 -4.48
C THR A 4 18.42 54.68 -4.84
N GLY A 5 18.43 53.74 -5.80
CA GLY A 5 18.08 52.32 -5.64
C GLY A 5 16.63 51.89 -5.35
N GLN A 6 16.10 51.03 -6.23
CA GLN A 6 15.29 49.82 -5.95
C GLN A 6 14.97 49.20 -7.33
N GLY A 7 15.14 47.92 -7.63
CA GLY A 7 15.15 46.74 -6.79
C GLY A 7 14.30 45.71 -7.53
N SER A 8 14.97 44.69 -8.06
CA SER A 8 14.42 43.53 -8.76
C SER A 8 13.18 42.94 -8.08
N GLY A 9 12.08 42.87 -8.82
CA GLY A 9 10.92 42.03 -8.51
C GLY A 9 10.64 41.14 -9.71
N GLY A 10 11.46 40.10 -9.90
CA GLY A 10 11.11 38.99 -10.78
C GLY A 10 9.91 38.28 -10.17
N GLY A 11 8.71 38.78 -10.46
CA GLY A 11 7.49 38.08 -10.16
C GLY A 11 7.56 36.74 -10.87
N ALA A 12 7.59 35.66 -10.10
CA ALA A 12 7.37 34.33 -10.62
C ALA A 12 6.07 34.40 -11.44
N GLY A 13 6.20 34.23 -12.77
CA GLY A 13 5.05 34.15 -13.64
C GLY A 13 4.09 33.07 -13.11
N PRO A 14 2.79 33.17 -13.43
CA PRO A 14 1.82 32.16 -13.01
C PRO A 14 2.36 30.79 -13.37
N ARG A 15 2.65 29.99 -12.34
CA ARG A 15 3.09 28.60 -12.51
C ARG A 15 1.99 27.92 -13.34
N PRO A 16 2.33 27.27 -14.47
CA PRO A 16 1.31 26.62 -15.29
C PRO A 16 0.51 25.67 -14.41
N LEU A 17 -0.82 25.75 -14.51
CA LEU A 17 -1.75 24.93 -13.73
C LEU A 17 -1.34 23.47 -13.87
N THR A 18 -1.08 22.81 -12.75
CA THR A 18 -0.60 21.42 -12.76
C THR A 18 -1.78 20.51 -13.09
N GLY A 19 -1.89 20.12 -14.35
CA GLY A 19 -2.94 19.23 -14.83
C GLY A 19 -2.56 17.75 -14.76
N PRO A 20 -3.50 16.83 -15.04
CA PRO A 20 -3.24 15.39 -15.13
C PRO A 20 -2.07 15.02 -16.05
N ALA A 21 -1.81 15.82 -17.09
CA ALA A 21 -0.69 15.61 -18.01
C ALA A 21 0.69 15.74 -17.33
N ALA A 22 0.85 16.71 -16.41
CA ALA A 22 2.09 16.89 -15.66
C ALA A 22 2.34 15.70 -14.72
N VAL A 23 1.29 15.23 -14.03
CA VAL A 23 1.36 14.03 -13.18
C VAL A 23 1.75 12.79 -13.99
N ARG A 24 1.18 12.59 -15.19
CA ARG A 24 1.57 11.47 -16.09
C ARG A 24 3.03 11.56 -16.53
N GLY A 25 3.53 12.77 -16.81
CA GLY A 25 4.93 13.02 -17.13
C GLY A 25 5.87 12.63 -15.98
N SER A 26 5.57 13.08 -14.76
CA SER A 26 6.35 12.75 -13.56
C SER A 26 6.26 11.27 -13.20
N ALA A 27 5.09 10.64 -13.36
CA ALA A 27 4.90 9.20 -13.16
C ALA A 27 5.74 8.38 -14.15
N SER A 28 5.80 8.80 -15.41
CA SER A 28 6.66 8.19 -16.43
C SER A 28 8.14 8.26 -16.02
N GLY A 29 8.57 9.39 -15.46
CA GLY A 29 9.91 9.54 -14.87
C GLY A 29 10.14 8.61 -13.68
N TYR A 30 9.16 8.48 -12.78
CA TYR A 30 9.20 7.59 -11.61
C TYR A 30 9.46 6.14 -12.01
N TRP A 31 8.71 5.59 -12.98
CA TRP A 31 8.93 4.23 -13.45
C TRP A 31 10.22 4.06 -14.26
N ARG A 32 10.64 5.06 -15.05
CA ARG A 32 11.93 5.01 -15.75
C ARG A 32 13.12 4.88 -14.79
N ARG A 33 13.10 5.59 -13.65
CA ARG A 33 14.12 5.44 -12.59
C ARG A 33 14.15 4.07 -11.94
N ARG A 34 13.10 3.26 -12.13
CA ARG A 34 12.93 1.89 -11.61
C ARG A 34 13.08 0.82 -12.69
N GLY A 35 13.67 1.18 -13.84
CA GLY A 35 13.93 0.23 -14.93
C GLY A 35 12.71 -0.09 -15.81
N LEU A 36 11.61 0.68 -15.69
CA LEU A 36 10.40 0.48 -16.49
C LEU A 36 10.21 1.64 -17.48
N PRO A 37 10.64 1.50 -18.75
CA PRO A 37 10.33 2.45 -19.81
C PRO A 37 8.83 2.71 -19.88
N THR A 38 8.47 3.98 -19.77
CA THR A 38 7.08 4.43 -19.68
C THR A 38 6.95 5.79 -20.33
N GLU A 39 5.94 5.94 -21.18
CA GLU A 39 5.52 7.20 -21.78
C GLU A 39 4.24 7.73 -21.12
N PRO A 40 4.00 9.06 -21.11
CA PRO A 40 2.84 9.65 -20.42
C PRO A 40 1.48 9.11 -20.90
N ALA A 41 1.39 8.67 -22.16
CA ALA A 41 0.18 8.07 -22.73
C ALA A 41 -0.19 6.72 -22.07
N GLN A 42 0.78 6.03 -21.48
CA GLN A 42 0.60 4.75 -20.79
C GLN A 42 0.13 4.90 -19.34
N VAL A 43 -0.11 6.13 -18.87
CA VAL A 43 -0.37 6.39 -17.46
C VAL A 43 -1.83 6.81 -17.25
N ALA A 44 -2.53 6.12 -16.34
CA ALA A 44 -3.77 6.62 -15.74
C ALA A 44 -3.50 7.17 -14.34
N VAL A 45 -4.33 8.13 -13.95
CA VAL A 45 -4.22 8.85 -12.69
C VAL A 45 -5.61 8.97 -12.11
N ALA A 46 -5.77 8.69 -10.82
CA ALA A 46 -7.03 8.90 -10.11
C ALA A 46 -6.75 9.40 -8.68
N PRO A 47 -7.76 9.93 -7.95
CA PRO A 47 -7.63 10.38 -6.56
C PRO A 47 -7.18 9.31 -5.55
N ALA A 48 -7.28 8.02 -5.89
CA ALA A 48 -6.83 6.93 -5.03
C ALA A 48 -6.55 5.66 -5.87
N ALA A 49 -5.65 4.78 -5.40
CA ALA A 49 -5.39 3.50 -6.07
C ALA A 49 -6.59 2.53 -6.09
N PRO A 50 -7.45 2.45 -5.05
CA PRO A 50 -8.67 1.64 -5.11
C PRO A 50 -9.56 1.97 -6.31
N LEU A 51 -9.66 3.25 -6.69
CA LEU A 51 -10.45 3.68 -7.83
C LEU A 51 -9.82 3.28 -9.17
N LEU A 52 -8.48 3.28 -9.25
CA LEU A 52 -7.76 2.74 -10.41
C LEU A 52 -7.98 1.24 -10.54
N LEU A 53 -7.88 0.49 -9.43
CA LEU A 53 -8.15 -0.94 -9.44
C LEU A 53 -9.58 -1.24 -9.89
N LEU A 54 -10.57 -0.52 -9.36
CA LEU A 54 -11.97 -0.62 -9.81
C LEU A 54 -12.10 -0.43 -11.32
N ALA A 55 -11.49 0.64 -11.86
CA ALA A 55 -11.55 0.94 -13.29
C ALA A 55 -10.83 -0.11 -14.15
N VAL A 56 -9.68 -0.62 -13.69
CA VAL A 56 -8.93 -1.69 -14.35
C VAL A 56 -9.73 -2.99 -14.39
N LEU A 57 -10.32 -3.40 -13.26
CA LEU A 57 -11.15 -4.61 -13.19
C LEU A 57 -12.43 -4.47 -14.04
N ALA A 58 -13.04 -3.29 -14.06
CA ALA A 58 -14.19 -3.01 -14.91
C ALA A 58 -13.83 -3.13 -16.39
N ALA A 59 -12.73 -2.52 -16.83
CA ALA A 59 -12.26 -2.57 -18.21
C ALA A 59 -11.84 -3.99 -18.64
N ALA A 60 -11.09 -4.69 -17.79
CA ALA A 60 -10.65 -6.07 -18.05
C ALA A 60 -11.84 -7.05 -18.09
N GLY A 61 -12.86 -6.81 -17.26
CA GLY A 61 -14.09 -7.59 -17.19
C GLY A 61 -14.99 -7.47 -18.42
N ARG A 62 -14.90 -6.39 -19.21
CA ARG A 62 -15.73 -6.17 -20.41
C ARG A 62 -15.49 -7.17 -21.55
N ARG A 63 -14.34 -7.87 -21.56
CA ARG A 63 -14.05 -8.85 -22.62
C ARG A 63 -15.06 -9.99 -22.53
N GLU A 64 -15.60 -10.39 -23.69
CA GLU A 64 -16.57 -11.48 -23.79
C GLU A 64 -15.99 -12.78 -23.22
N ARG A 65 -16.73 -13.39 -22.29
CA ARG A 65 -16.34 -14.62 -21.60
C ARG A 65 -17.58 -15.48 -21.36
N GLN A 66 -17.38 -16.79 -21.40
CA GLN A 66 -18.38 -17.75 -20.94
C GLN A 66 -18.17 -17.96 -19.44
N GLY A 67 -19.01 -17.34 -18.61
CA GLY A 67 -18.95 -17.45 -17.14
C GLY A 67 -18.79 -16.11 -16.43
N ALA A 68 -18.89 -16.14 -15.10
CA ALA A 68 -18.71 -14.94 -14.27
C ALA A 68 -17.23 -14.50 -14.25
N ALA A 69 -16.95 -13.22 -14.51
CA ALA A 69 -15.59 -12.69 -14.57
C ALA A 69 -14.96 -12.62 -13.17
N GLY A 70 -14.18 -13.65 -12.79
CA GLY A 70 -13.61 -13.78 -11.45
C GLY A 70 -12.27 -13.07 -11.27
N VAL A 71 -11.98 -12.66 -10.03
CA VAL A 71 -10.73 -12.02 -9.61
C VAL A 71 -10.05 -12.89 -8.55
N LEU A 72 -8.75 -13.11 -8.74
CA LEU A 72 -7.92 -13.88 -7.82
C LEU A 72 -7.10 -12.92 -6.95
N LEU A 73 -7.05 -13.18 -5.64
CA LEU A 73 -6.29 -12.41 -4.67
C LEU A 73 -5.39 -13.32 -3.83
N PRO A 74 -4.17 -12.91 -3.46
CA PRO A 74 -3.37 -13.59 -2.45
C PRO A 74 -4.07 -13.54 -1.09
N HIS A 75 -3.66 -14.40 -0.19
CA HIS A 75 -4.27 -14.57 1.11
C HIS A 75 -3.23 -14.79 2.21
N PRO A 76 -3.05 -13.82 3.14
CA PRO A 76 -3.77 -12.54 3.27
C PRO A 76 -3.44 -11.51 2.17
N CYS A 77 -4.24 -10.45 2.04
CA CYS A 77 -3.97 -9.32 1.14
C CYS A 77 -4.51 -7.98 1.67
N ALA A 78 -4.19 -6.89 0.98
CA ALA A 78 -4.65 -5.55 1.36
C ALA A 78 -6.19 -5.48 1.35
N SER A 79 -6.76 -4.92 2.42
CA SER A 79 -8.22 -4.87 2.65
C SER A 79 -9.02 -4.11 1.58
N TRP A 80 -8.34 -3.31 0.76
CA TRP A 80 -8.97 -2.53 -0.31
C TRP A 80 -9.10 -3.25 -1.65
N TYR A 81 -8.49 -4.44 -1.83
CA TYR A 81 -8.57 -5.20 -3.08
C TYR A 81 -9.95 -5.80 -3.34
N ALA A 82 -10.43 -6.67 -2.44
CA ALA A 82 -11.69 -7.39 -2.61
C ALA A 82 -12.92 -6.48 -2.78
N PRO A 83 -13.05 -5.35 -2.04
CA PRO A 83 -14.16 -4.42 -2.23
C PRO A 83 -14.34 -3.94 -3.67
N GLN A 84 -13.25 -3.76 -4.45
CA GLN A 84 -13.36 -3.26 -5.83
C GLN A 84 -14.02 -4.29 -6.75
N ALA A 85 -13.65 -5.57 -6.60
CA ALA A 85 -14.28 -6.66 -7.36
C ALA A 85 -15.75 -6.86 -6.95
N HIS A 86 -16.04 -6.80 -5.64
CA HIS A 86 -17.42 -6.90 -5.13
C HIS A 86 -18.34 -5.79 -5.65
N LEU A 87 -17.84 -4.55 -5.77
CA LEU A 87 -18.59 -3.44 -6.37
C LEU A 87 -18.99 -3.70 -7.83
N LEU A 88 -18.24 -4.53 -8.55
CA LEU A 88 -18.51 -4.94 -9.93
C LEU A 88 -19.34 -6.23 -10.04
N GLY A 89 -19.73 -6.82 -8.90
CA GLY A 89 -20.39 -8.14 -8.87
C GLY A 89 -19.49 -9.28 -9.36
N GLN A 90 -18.17 -9.08 -9.35
CA GLN A 90 -17.19 -10.09 -9.77
C GLN A 90 -16.88 -11.04 -8.61
N PRO A 91 -16.94 -12.37 -8.81
CA PRO A 91 -16.57 -13.32 -7.77
C PRO A 91 -15.08 -13.18 -7.42
N VAL A 92 -14.78 -13.23 -6.13
CA VAL A 92 -13.41 -13.16 -5.59
C VAL A 92 -13.01 -14.52 -5.07
N ARG A 93 -11.87 -15.04 -5.53
CA ARG A 93 -11.24 -16.24 -4.98
C ARG A 93 -9.89 -15.90 -4.38
N THR A 94 -9.70 -16.31 -3.13
CA THR A 94 -8.45 -16.13 -2.41
C THR A 94 -7.54 -17.34 -2.63
N VAL A 95 -6.24 -17.09 -2.75
CA VAL A 95 -5.21 -18.11 -2.94
C VAL A 95 -4.17 -17.94 -1.85
N PRO A 96 -3.83 -19.00 -1.08
CA PRO A 96 -2.88 -18.90 0.02
C PRO A 96 -1.50 -18.40 -0.48
N VAL A 97 -0.90 -17.49 0.29
CA VAL A 97 0.51 -17.12 0.11
C VAL A 97 1.43 -18.22 0.67
N PRO A 98 2.64 -18.40 0.14
CA PRO A 98 3.56 -19.42 0.62
C PRO A 98 4.20 -19.02 1.96
N ALA A 99 4.98 -19.93 2.57
CA ALA A 99 5.54 -19.70 3.90
C ALA A 99 6.59 -18.56 3.91
N GLU A 100 7.27 -18.36 2.78
CA GLU A 100 8.43 -17.49 2.63
C GLU A 100 8.05 -16.00 2.52
N CYS A 101 6.92 -15.68 1.89
CA CYS A 101 6.47 -14.29 1.67
C CYS A 101 4.95 -14.17 1.58
N GLY A 102 4.45 -12.95 1.77
CA GLY A 102 3.10 -12.53 1.41
C GLY A 102 3.06 -11.77 0.08
N GLY A 103 1.92 -11.18 -0.25
CA GLY A 103 1.73 -10.37 -1.46
C GLY A 103 1.59 -11.15 -2.77
N VAL A 104 2.20 -12.34 -2.89
CA VAL A 104 2.08 -13.24 -4.04
C VAL A 104 1.51 -14.59 -3.61
N PRO A 105 0.61 -15.20 -4.40
CA PRO A 105 0.08 -16.52 -4.08
C PRO A 105 1.11 -17.62 -4.31
N ASP A 106 0.89 -18.79 -3.70
CA ASP A 106 1.61 -20.00 -4.10
C ASP A 106 1.25 -20.38 -5.56
N PRO A 107 2.25 -20.60 -6.45
CA PRO A 107 2.00 -20.88 -7.87
C PRO A 107 1.14 -22.12 -8.12
N PHE A 108 1.32 -23.19 -7.33
CA PHE A 108 0.57 -24.42 -7.50
C PHE A 108 -0.87 -24.26 -7.01
N ALA A 109 -1.06 -23.60 -5.86
CA ALA A 109 -2.37 -23.26 -5.33
C ALA A 109 -3.13 -22.32 -6.27
N LEU A 110 -2.44 -21.41 -6.96
CA LEU A 110 -3.02 -20.54 -7.99
C LEU A 110 -3.62 -21.37 -9.13
N LEU A 111 -2.84 -22.28 -9.72
CA LEU A 111 -3.30 -23.14 -10.81
C LEU A 111 -4.48 -24.02 -10.39
N GLU A 112 -4.41 -24.62 -9.21
CA GLU A 112 -5.52 -25.42 -8.66
C GLU A 112 -6.79 -24.59 -8.43
N THR A 113 -6.64 -23.35 -7.95
CA THR A 113 -7.78 -22.45 -7.72
C THR A 113 -8.42 -22.02 -9.03
N VAL A 114 -7.63 -21.70 -10.07
CA VAL A 114 -8.14 -21.41 -11.42
C VAL A 114 -8.90 -22.60 -11.99
N ARG A 115 -8.34 -23.81 -11.87
CA ARG A 115 -8.98 -25.04 -12.34
C ARG A 115 -10.33 -25.28 -11.67
N ARG A 116 -10.41 -25.11 -10.35
CA ARG A 116 -11.67 -25.22 -9.59
C ARG A 116 -12.68 -24.15 -10.01
N ALA A 117 -12.23 -22.92 -10.18
CA ALA A 117 -13.10 -21.82 -10.60
C ALA A 117 -13.77 -22.07 -11.94
N ARG A 118 -12.99 -22.55 -12.92
CA ARG A 118 -13.54 -22.91 -14.23
C ARG A 118 -14.49 -24.11 -14.16
N ALA A 119 -14.22 -25.08 -13.29
CA ALA A 119 -15.14 -26.20 -13.06
C ALA A 119 -16.48 -25.74 -12.46
N ASP A 120 -16.46 -24.68 -11.65
CA ASP A 120 -17.66 -24.06 -11.06
C ASP A 120 -18.38 -23.08 -12.02
N GLY A 121 -17.92 -22.94 -13.27
CA GLY A 121 -18.51 -22.07 -14.29
C GLY A 121 -18.05 -20.61 -14.21
N GLU A 122 -17.02 -20.30 -13.44
CA GLU A 122 -16.39 -18.99 -13.42
C GLU A 122 -15.32 -18.86 -14.52
N ALA A 123 -15.04 -17.63 -14.93
CA ALA A 123 -13.96 -17.29 -15.84
C ALA A 123 -13.01 -16.30 -15.15
N PRO A 124 -12.07 -16.79 -14.31
CA PRO A 124 -11.03 -15.94 -13.72
C PRO A 124 -10.27 -15.18 -14.81
N HIS A 125 -10.07 -13.89 -14.61
CA HIS A 125 -9.50 -13.01 -15.63
C HIS A 125 -8.41 -12.06 -15.13
N ALA A 126 -8.30 -11.88 -13.81
CA ALA A 126 -7.31 -11.01 -13.21
C ALA A 126 -6.75 -11.64 -11.93
N LEU A 127 -5.45 -11.43 -11.70
CA LEU A 127 -4.76 -11.69 -10.44
C LEU A 127 -4.23 -10.35 -9.92
N VAL A 128 -4.68 -9.92 -8.75
CA VAL A 128 -4.08 -8.77 -8.05
C VAL A 128 -3.01 -9.31 -7.13
N LEU A 129 -1.80 -8.74 -7.16
CA LEU A 129 -0.69 -9.14 -6.29
C LEU A 129 0.08 -7.92 -5.81
N SER A 130 0.91 -8.08 -4.79
CA SER A 130 1.86 -7.07 -4.33
C SER A 130 3.27 -7.63 -4.27
N VAL A 131 4.23 -6.92 -4.85
CA VAL A 131 5.67 -7.30 -4.80
C VAL A 131 6.36 -6.87 -3.51
N ALA A 132 5.78 -5.90 -2.82
CA ALA A 132 6.18 -5.42 -1.52
C ALA A 132 4.91 -5.31 -0.67
N ASP A 133 4.68 -6.31 0.18
CA ASP A 133 3.44 -6.46 0.91
C ASP A 133 3.56 -5.92 2.33
N ASP A 134 2.93 -4.77 2.58
CA ASP A 134 2.83 -4.17 3.92
C ASP A 134 1.80 -4.86 4.82
N VAL A 135 1.00 -5.80 4.31
CA VAL A 135 0.15 -6.63 5.19
C VAL A 135 1.04 -7.59 5.98
N THR A 136 1.89 -8.35 5.29
CA THR A 136 2.82 -9.30 5.91
C THR A 136 4.19 -8.70 6.26
N GLY A 137 4.49 -7.50 5.78
CA GLY A 137 5.78 -6.83 5.94
C GLY A 137 6.89 -7.43 5.07
N THR A 138 6.56 -8.21 4.03
CA THR A 138 7.54 -8.99 3.25
C THR A 138 7.64 -8.51 1.79
N ALA A 139 8.73 -8.87 1.12
CA ALA A 139 8.89 -8.68 -0.32
C ALA A 139 8.93 -10.05 -1.01
N ALA A 140 8.33 -10.13 -2.20
CA ALA A 140 8.30 -11.36 -2.97
C ALA A 140 9.71 -11.69 -3.52
N PRO A 141 10.26 -12.89 -3.27
CA PRO A 141 11.49 -13.34 -3.90
C PRO A 141 11.36 -13.34 -5.43
N PRO A 142 12.38 -12.90 -6.19
CA PRO A 142 12.31 -12.84 -7.65
C PRO A 142 11.97 -14.18 -8.31
N GLU A 143 12.50 -15.28 -7.79
CA GLU A 143 12.30 -16.63 -8.34
C GLU A 143 10.83 -17.05 -8.20
N LEU A 144 10.27 -16.88 -7.00
CA LEU A 144 8.86 -17.19 -6.75
C LEU A 144 7.93 -16.27 -7.53
N LEU A 145 8.25 -14.97 -7.61
CA LEU A 145 7.46 -14.03 -8.40
C LEU A 145 7.45 -14.43 -9.89
N HIS A 146 8.58 -14.90 -10.41
CA HIS A 146 8.67 -15.42 -11.77
C HIS A 146 7.76 -16.63 -11.98
N GLU A 147 7.75 -17.60 -11.07
CA GLU A 147 6.85 -18.76 -11.13
C GLU A 147 5.36 -18.36 -11.11
N VAL A 148 4.98 -17.39 -10.27
CA VAL A 148 3.62 -16.84 -10.24
C VAL A 148 3.27 -16.16 -11.56
N CYS A 149 4.20 -15.39 -12.13
CA CYS A 149 4.00 -14.74 -13.43
C CYS A 149 3.76 -15.77 -14.53
N GLU A 150 4.59 -16.81 -14.62
CA GLU A 150 4.44 -17.89 -15.59
C GLU A 150 3.09 -18.62 -15.42
N ALA A 151 2.69 -18.93 -14.19
CA ALA A 151 1.41 -19.55 -13.89
C ALA A 151 0.23 -18.66 -14.31
N ALA A 152 0.29 -17.37 -14.01
CA ALA A 152 -0.76 -16.41 -14.40
C ALA A 152 -0.85 -16.23 -15.92
N VAL A 153 0.29 -16.20 -16.61
CA VAL A 153 0.37 -16.10 -18.07
C VAL A 153 -0.22 -17.34 -18.74
N ALA A 154 0.13 -18.53 -18.25
CA ALA A 154 -0.41 -19.80 -18.75
C ALA A 154 -1.95 -19.84 -18.63
N GLU A 155 -2.49 -19.21 -17.59
CA GLU A 155 -3.92 -19.13 -17.34
C GLU A 155 -4.61 -17.91 -17.97
N ASN A 156 -3.90 -17.12 -18.79
CA ASN A 156 -4.38 -15.90 -19.45
C ASN A 156 -4.96 -14.85 -18.50
N LEU A 157 -4.38 -14.73 -17.31
CA LEU A 157 -4.78 -13.75 -16.30
C LEU A 157 -4.10 -12.40 -16.55
N LEU A 158 -4.84 -11.31 -16.37
CA LEU A 158 -4.26 -9.98 -16.25
C LEU A 158 -3.63 -9.84 -14.85
N LEU A 159 -2.32 -9.61 -14.77
CA LEU A 159 -1.66 -9.25 -13.52
C LEU A 159 -1.90 -7.77 -13.22
N VAL A 160 -2.46 -7.48 -12.05
CA VAL A 160 -2.50 -6.14 -11.47
C VAL A 160 -1.50 -6.11 -10.32
N SER A 161 -0.32 -5.56 -10.60
CA SER A 161 0.79 -5.48 -9.65
C SER A 161 0.69 -4.22 -8.83
N ASP A 162 0.32 -4.34 -7.57
CA ASP A 162 0.43 -3.27 -6.58
C ASP A 162 1.91 -3.12 -6.15
N GLU A 163 2.49 -1.98 -6.52
CA GLU A 163 3.85 -1.61 -6.15
C GLU A 163 3.88 -0.43 -5.17
N THR A 164 2.77 -0.16 -4.46
CA THR A 164 2.64 0.94 -3.48
C THR A 164 3.81 0.98 -2.49
N TRP A 165 4.23 -0.17 -1.97
CA TRP A 165 5.26 -0.23 -0.92
C TRP A 165 6.66 -0.51 -1.45
N ARG A 166 6.87 -0.55 -2.78
CA ARG A 166 8.13 -0.96 -3.41
C ARG A 166 9.36 -0.18 -2.94
N ASP A 167 9.17 1.08 -2.53
CA ASP A 167 10.23 1.98 -2.13
C ASP A 167 10.42 2.05 -0.59
N THR A 168 9.83 1.11 0.16
CA THR A 168 9.90 1.07 1.63
C THR A 168 10.77 -0.06 2.18
N SER A 169 11.67 -0.59 1.35
CA SER A 169 12.66 -1.59 1.75
C SER A 169 13.49 -1.12 2.96
N HIS A 170 13.54 -1.95 4.00
CA HIS A 170 14.29 -1.70 5.22
C HIS A 170 15.80 -1.74 5.00
N ALA A 171 16.24 -2.61 4.09
CA ALA A 171 17.61 -2.80 3.66
C ALA A 171 17.64 -2.93 2.12
N PRO A 172 17.74 -1.81 1.38
CA PRO A 172 17.66 -1.80 -0.09
C PRO A 172 18.71 -2.66 -0.79
N ASP A 173 19.88 -2.82 -0.17
CA ASP A 173 20.97 -3.64 -0.73
C ASP A 173 20.72 -5.15 -0.55
N ASP A 174 19.88 -5.54 0.42
CA ASP A 174 19.57 -6.94 0.73
C ASP A 174 18.21 -7.40 0.20
N THR A 175 17.27 -6.47 0.00
CA THR A 175 15.90 -6.75 -0.44
C THR A 175 15.68 -6.25 -1.86
N VAL A 176 15.77 -7.16 -2.82
CA VAL A 176 15.54 -6.87 -4.23
C VAL A 176 14.05 -6.93 -4.54
N VAL A 177 13.46 -5.79 -4.94
CA VAL A 177 12.07 -5.73 -5.40
C VAL A 177 12.05 -5.60 -6.91
N VAL A 178 11.57 -6.65 -7.59
CA VAL A 178 11.44 -6.69 -9.06
C VAL A 178 9.98 -6.50 -9.45
N SER A 179 9.73 -5.70 -10.48
CA SER A 179 8.38 -5.54 -11.03
C SER A 179 8.01 -6.73 -11.93
N PRO A 180 6.77 -7.26 -11.85
CA PRO A 180 6.28 -8.26 -12.82
C PRO A 180 6.29 -7.69 -14.24
N ALA A 181 6.14 -6.36 -14.37
CA ALA A 181 6.20 -5.69 -15.66
C ALA A 181 7.58 -5.74 -16.31
N GLN A 182 8.65 -5.80 -15.51
CA GLN A 182 10.00 -6.00 -16.02
C GLN A 182 10.19 -7.45 -16.47
N MET A 183 9.85 -8.43 -15.62
CA MET A 183 9.97 -9.86 -15.93
C MET A 183 9.21 -10.24 -17.20
N LEU A 184 7.95 -9.82 -17.31
CA LEU A 184 7.11 -10.14 -18.46
C LEU A 184 7.52 -9.37 -19.73
N ALA A 185 8.12 -8.20 -19.61
CA ALA A 185 8.70 -7.51 -20.77
C ALA A 185 9.91 -8.28 -21.32
N GLU A 186 10.79 -8.76 -20.45
CA GLU A 186 11.95 -9.58 -20.82
C GLU A 186 11.52 -10.93 -21.43
N ALA A 187 10.44 -11.53 -20.93
CA ALA A 187 9.85 -12.76 -21.47
C ALA A 187 9.01 -12.55 -22.76
N GLY A 188 8.87 -11.31 -23.26
CA GLY A 188 8.09 -11.02 -24.48
C GLY A 188 6.56 -11.17 -24.31
N ARG A 189 6.05 -10.91 -23.11
CA ARG A 189 4.63 -10.88 -22.73
C ARG A 189 4.21 -9.61 -21.96
N PRO A 190 4.67 -8.40 -22.36
CA PRO A 190 4.41 -7.18 -21.59
C PRO A 190 2.93 -6.79 -21.51
N GLU A 191 2.05 -7.32 -22.37
CA GLU A 191 0.63 -6.99 -22.43
C GLU A 191 -0.20 -7.44 -21.22
N GLN A 192 0.33 -8.31 -20.37
CA GLN A 192 -0.43 -8.98 -19.31
C GLN A 192 -0.32 -8.31 -17.95
N VAL A 193 0.27 -7.12 -17.85
CA VAL A 193 0.53 -6.47 -16.56
C VAL A 193 0.12 -5.00 -16.55
N VAL A 194 -0.57 -4.63 -15.48
CA VAL A 194 -0.82 -3.25 -15.05
C VAL A 194 -0.11 -3.03 -13.72
N VAL A 195 0.66 -1.96 -13.60
CA VAL A 195 1.34 -1.60 -12.35
C VAL A 195 0.57 -0.49 -11.68
N LEU A 196 0.23 -0.65 -10.40
CA LEU A 196 -0.44 0.34 -9.56
C LEU A 196 0.51 0.88 -8.49
N THR A 197 0.33 2.14 -8.12
CA THR A 197 1.02 2.75 -6.98
C THR A 197 0.09 3.76 -6.31
N ASP A 198 -0.19 3.57 -5.03
CA ASP A 198 -0.88 4.56 -4.19
C ASP A 198 0.14 5.55 -3.60
N LEU A 199 0.14 6.79 -4.09
CA LEU A 199 1.10 7.80 -3.64
C LEU A 199 0.75 8.32 -2.24
N GLY A 200 -0.53 8.32 -1.86
CA GLY A 200 -0.96 8.77 -0.54
C GLY A 200 -0.53 7.82 0.56
N ALA A 201 -0.57 6.51 0.29
CA ALA A 201 -0.07 5.49 1.20
C ALA A 201 1.47 5.42 1.23
N ALA A 202 2.12 5.46 0.07
CA ALA A 202 3.58 5.32 -0.05
C ALA A 202 4.35 6.53 0.48
N LEU A 203 3.77 7.73 0.37
CA LEU A 203 4.38 9.01 0.72
C LEU A 203 3.38 9.85 1.50
N PRO A 204 3.14 9.57 2.79
CA PRO A 204 2.14 10.29 3.58
C PRO A 204 2.52 11.77 3.71
N GLN A 205 1.96 12.60 2.82
CA GLN A 205 2.09 14.05 2.80
C GLN A 205 0.71 14.68 2.92
N PRO A 206 0.57 15.78 3.67
CA PRO A 206 -0.71 16.49 3.75
C PRO A 206 -1.22 16.87 2.35
N GLY A 207 -2.42 16.41 2.00
CA GLY A 207 -3.09 16.73 0.73
C GLY A 207 -2.70 15.85 -0.47
N LEU A 208 -1.78 14.89 -0.31
CA LEU A 208 -1.46 13.92 -1.37
C LEU A 208 -2.49 12.79 -1.38
N CYS A 209 -3.48 12.93 -2.27
CA CYS A 209 -4.46 11.89 -2.58
C CYS A 209 -4.37 11.60 -4.08
N ALA A 210 -3.55 10.61 -4.46
CA ALA A 210 -3.41 10.21 -5.85
C ALA A 210 -2.93 8.76 -5.94
N GLY A 211 -3.51 8.02 -6.88
CA GLY A 211 -2.95 6.78 -7.40
C GLY A 211 -2.50 6.97 -8.85
N VAL A 212 -1.49 6.21 -9.26
CA VAL A 212 -1.07 6.12 -10.66
C VAL A 212 -1.04 4.67 -11.12
N ALA A 213 -1.43 4.45 -12.38
CA ALA A 213 -1.41 3.15 -13.03
C ALA A 213 -0.61 3.21 -14.32
N ARG A 214 0.26 2.23 -14.55
CA ARG A 214 1.02 2.06 -15.79
C ARG A 214 0.46 0.89 -16.60
N PHE A 215 0.17 1.15 -17.87
CA PHE A 215 -0.19 0.14 -18.87
C PHE A 215 1.01 -0.17 -19.78
N SER A 216 1.02 -1.35 -20.38
CA SER A 216 2.08 -1.71 -21.34
C SER A 216 2.00 -0.91 -22.63
N ALA A 217 3.13 -0.75 -23.32
CA ALA A 217 3.22 -0.04 -24.61
C ALA A 217 2.65 -0.85 -25.79
N THR A 218 2.04 -2.01 -25.51
CA THR A 218 1.43 -2.86 -26.53
C THR A 218 0.09 -2.28 -26.98
N ARG A 219 -0.42 -2.73 -28.13
CA ARG A 219 -1.79 -2.39 -28.56
C ARG A 219 -2.84 -2.79 -27.51
N GLY A 220 -2.68 -3.95 -26.88
CA GLY A 220 -3.58 -4.42 -25.83
C GLY A 220 -3.53 -3.54 -24.58
N GLY A 221 -2.34 -3.11 -24.17
CA GLY A 221 -2.15 -2.18 -23.06
C GLY A 221 -2.74 -0.80 -23.34
N ALA A 222 -2.54 -0.26 -24.54
CA ALA A 222 -3.13 1.01 -24.97
C ALA A 222 -4.66 0.96 -24.94
N LEU A 223 -5.28 -0.09 -25.50
CA LEU A 223 -6.73 -0.27 -25.48
C LEU A 223 -7.28 -0.41 -24.05
N LEU A 224 -6.61 -1.15 -23.18
CA LEU A 224 -7.01 -1.25 -21.77
C LEU A 224 -6.90 0.10 -21.08
N GLY A 225 -5.83 0.85 -21.33
CA GLY A 225 -5.65 2.21 -20.80
C GLY A 225 -6.75 3.16 -21.26
N GLU A 226 -7.13 3.15 -22.54
CA GLU A 226 -8.25 3.94 -23.08
C GLU A 226 -9.57 3.60 -22.38
N GLN A 227 -9.87 2.32 -22.19
CA GLN A 227 -11.08 1.87 -21.48
C GLN A 227 -11.07 2.29 -20.00
N VAL A 228 -9.90 2.26 -19.35
CA VAL A 228 -9.76 2.75 -17.97
C VAL A 228 -10.00 4.26 -17.90
N HIS A 229 -9.43 5.05 -18.82
CA HIS A 229 -9.70 6.50 -18.89
C HIS A 229 -11.18 6.79 -19.15
N GLU A 230 -11.85 6.00 -19.99
CA GLU A 230 -13.29 6.09 -20.21
C GLU A 230 -14.09 5.88 -18.91
N VAL A 231 -13.81 4.79 -18.18
CA VAL A 231 -14.45 4.50 -16.88
C VAL A 231 -14.20 5.62 -15.88
N LEU A 232 -12.96 6.08 -15.73
CA LEU A 232 -12.62 7.17 -14.81
C LEU A 232 -13.31 8.49 -15.19
N GLY A 233 -13.44 8.76 -16.49
CA GLY A 233 -14.15 9.92 -17.03
C GLY A 233 -15.65 9.88 -16.73
N LEU A 234 -16.29 8.71 -16.90
CA LEU A 234 -17.69 8.49 -16.54
C LEU A 234 -17.96 8.67 -15.04
N LEU A 235 -17.01 8.28 -14.19
CA LEU A 235 -17.10 8.48 -12.73
C LEU A 235 -16.80 9.91 -12.29
N GLY A 236 -16.35 10.80 -13.19
CA GLY A 236 -15.97 12.17 -12.84
C GLY A 236 -14.75 12.24 -11.92
N SER A 237 -13.87 11.24 -11.97
CA SER A 237 -12.82 11.00 -10.98
C SER A 237 -11.50 11.75 -11.23
N GLY A 238 -11.58 13.06 -11.42
CA GLY A 238 -10.40 13.91 -11.60
C GLY A 238 -9.64 14.19 -10.30
N LEU A 239 -8.33 14.42 -10.40
CA LEU A 239 -7.54 14.97 -9.28
C LEU A 239 -7.93 16.43 -9.03
N SER A 240 -7.96 16.81 -7.75
CA SER A 240 -7.92 18.23 -7.38
C SER A 240 -6.59 18.85 -7.80
N GLU A 241 -6.56 20.17 -8.06
CA GLU A 241 -5.34 20.88 -8.40
C GLU A 241 -4.24 20.69 -7.35
N ARG A 242 -4.60 20.79 -6.05
CA ARG A 242 -3.67 20.55 -4.93
C ARG A 242 -3.11 19.13 -4.93
N SER A 243 -3.96 18.14 -5.19
CA SER A 243 -3.52 16.74 -5.24
C SER A 243 -2.66 16.47 -6.48
N ALA A 244 -2.92 17.11 -7.61
CA ALA A 244 -2.09 17.02 -8.80
C ALA A 244 -0.71 17.66 -8.60
N GLU A 245 -0.64 18.83 -7.97
CA GLU A 245 0.63 19.48 -7.58
C GLU A 245 1.46 18.62 -6.62
N ALA A 246 0.81 18.09 -5.57
CA ALA A 246 1.47 17.21 -4.61
C ALA A 246 1.96 15.92 -5.28
N ALA A 247 1.15 15.31 -6.15
CA ALA A 247 1.52 14.09 -6.87
C ALA A 247 2.68 14.33 -7.84
N GLU A 248 2.65 15.41 -8.61
CA GLU A 248 3.75 15.79 -9.49
C GLU A 248 5.05 16.00 -8.70
N ALA A 249 4.99 16.77 -7.61
CA ALA A 249 6.14 17.03 -6.75
C ALA A 249 6.69 15.72 -6.14
N ALA A 250 5.83 14.83 -5.67
CA ALA A 250 6.22 13.55 -5.12
C ALA A 250 6.88 12.63 -6.16
N LEU A 251 6.26 12.49 -7.33
CA LEU A 251 6.76 11.68 -8.44
C LEU A 251 8.04 12.26 -9.09
N SER A 252 8.33 13.55 -8.89
CA SER A 252 9.61 14.13 -9.31
C SER A 252 10.79 13.66 -8.46
N GLU A 253 10.53 13.07 -7.28
CA GLU A 253 11.51 12.54 -6.34
C GLU A 253 12.62 13.55 -5.97
N PRO A 254 12.26 14.70 -5.37
CA PRO A 254 13.26 15.65 -4.91
C PRO A 254 14.12 15.01 -3.81
N ALA A 255 15.43 15.30 -3.81
CA ALA A 255 16.41 14.64 -2.93
C ALA A 255 16.01 14.66 -1.45
N GLN A 256 15.41 15.76 -0.95
CA GLN A 256 14.95 15.84 0.43
C GLN A 256 13.84 14.81 0.75
N MET A 257 12.94 14.55 -0.20
CA MET A 257 11.87 13.56 -0.03
C MET A 257 12.44 12.14 -0.04
N CYS A 258 13.34 11.84 -0.99
CA CYS A 258 14.01 10.54 -1.03
C CYS A 258 14.76 10.27 0.28
N SER A 259 15.56 11.22 0.77
CA SER A 259 16.28 11.07 2.04
C SER A 259 15.35 10.84 3.24
N ARG A 260 14.16 11.46 3.25
CA ARG A 260 13.14 11.22 4.29
C ARG A 260 12.55 9.82 4.18
N ARG A 261 12.10 9.42 2.98
CA ARG A 261 11.59 8.07 2.71
C ARG A 261 12.58 7.00 3.13
N ASP A 262 13.85 7.15 2.78
CA ASP A 262 14.89 6.18 3.12
C ASP A 262 15.16 6.15 4.64
N ALA A 263 15.08 7.29 5.31
CA ALA A 263 15.20 7.36 6.76
C ALA A 263 14.00 6.70 7.47
N ASP A 264 12.79 6.92 6.95
CA ASP A 264 11.56 6.32 7.45
C ASP A 264 11.57 4.80 7.25
N ALA A 265 12.00 4.31 6.07
CA ALA A 265 12.15 2.89 5.79
C ALA A 265 13.16 2.22 6.74
N ARG A 266 14.33 2.84 6.97
CA ARG A 266 15.31 2.35 7.95
C ARG A 266 14.79 2.37 9.38
N ARG A 267 14.01 3.39 9.75
CA ARG A 267 13.39 3.48 11.08
C ARG A 267 12.36 2.37 11.26
N ASN A 268 11.44 2.23 10.31
CA ASN A 268 10.43 1.18 10.34
C ASN A 268 11.06 -0.21 10.32
N GLY A 269 12.18 -0.42 9.61
CA GLY A 269 12.91 -1.69 9.66
C GLY A 269 13.42 -2.06 11.04
N ARG A 270 13.99 -1.11 11.79
CA ARG A 270 14.42 -1.35 13.18
C ARG A 270 13.22 -1.68 14.08
N LEU A 271 12.16 -0.88 14.03
CA LEU A 271 10.97 -1.08 14.85
C LEU A 271 10.24 -2.38 14.50
N ALA A 272 10.14 -2.72 13.22
CA ALA A 272 9.54 -3.97 12.77
C ALA A 272 10.40 -5.16 13.22
N GLY A 273 11.72 -5.05 13.19
CA GLY A 273 12.63 -6.05 13.76
C GLY A 273 12.41 -6.28 15.26
N MET A 274 12.22 -5.20 16.03
CA MET A 274 11.90 -5.29 17.47
C MET A 274 10.54 -5.96 17.71
N LEU A 275 9.49 -5.57 16.96
CA LEU A 275 8.18 -6.21 17.05
C LEU A 275 8.23 -7.69 16.65
N HIS A 276 8.93 -8.01 15.56
CA HIS A 276 9.16 -9.38 15.11
C HIS A 276 9.83 -10.22 16.21
N GLY A 277 10.88 -9.69 16.86
CA GLY A 277 11.51 -10.33 18.01
C GLY A 277 10.51 -10.59 19.13
N ALA A 278 9.76 -9.57 19.56
CA ALA A 278 8.80 -9.69 20.64
C ALA A 278 7.69 -10.74 20.36
N VAL A 279 7.13 -10.78 19.15
CA VAL A 279 6.07 -11.76 18.82
C VAL A 279 6.62 -13.19 18.68
N THR A 280 7.83 -13.34 18.12
CA THR A 280 8.44 -14.68 17.97
C THR A 280 8.92 -15.24 19.30
N GLU A 281 9.47 -14.41 20.20
CA GLU A 281 9.79 -14.78 21.58
C GLU A 281 8.55 -15.21 22.38
N ALA A 282 7.40 -14.60 22.11
CA ALA A 282 6.11 -15.00 22.70
C ALA A 282 5.54 -16.32 22.11
N GLY A 283 6.20 -16.92 21.11
CA GLY A 283 5.81 -18.17 20.48
C GLY A 283 4.89 -18.04 19.27
N ALA A 284 4.72 -16.83 18.71
CA ALA A 284 4.02 -16.64 17.45
C ALA A 284 4.91 -17.00 16.25
N THR A 285 4.31 -17.47 15.17
CA THR A 285 5.00 -17.55 13.87
C THR A 285 4.87 -16.21 13.16
N CYS A 286 5.97 -15.62 12.73
CA CYS A 286 5.97 -14.34 12.02
C CYS A 286 7.07 -14.37 10.95
N ARG A 287 6.76 -13.88 9.74
CA ARG A 287 7.77 -13.73 8.69
C ARG A 287 8.71 -12.57 9.06
N PRO A 288 10.02 -12.67 8.76
CA PRO A 288 10.93 -11.55 8.97
C PRO A 288 10.53 -10.34 8.12
N PRO A 289 10.35 -9.15 8.72
CA PRO A 289 9.97 -7.96 7.97
C PRO A 289 11.12 -7.50 7.06
N ARG A 290 10.76 -6.98 5.89
CA ARG A 290 11.66 -6.49 4.84
C ARG A 290 11.22 -5.14 4.27
N VAL A 291 9.92 -4.86 4.31
CA VAL A 291 9.31 -3.65 3.75
C VAL A 291 8.22 -3.10 4.66
N GLY A 292 7.74 -1.91 4.37
CA GLY A 292 6.55 -1.35 5.00
C GLY A 292 6.77 -1.01 6.47
N ARG A 293 5.70 -1.08 7.25
CA ARG A 293 5.63 -0.63 8.65
C ARG A 293 4.80 -1.56 9.53
N HIS A 294 4.64 -2.81 9.13
CA HIS A 294 3.89 -3.79 9.89
C HIS A 294 4.61 -5.13 10.00
N VAL A 295 4.22 -5.91 11.00
CA VAL A 295 4.49 -7.35 11.11
C VAL A 295 3.17 -8.10 11.16
N TYR A 296 3.15 -9.33 10.63
CA TYR A 296 1.96 -10.19 10.62
C TYR A 296 2.23 -11.46 11.40
N ALA A 297 1.68 -11.52 12.61
CA ALA A 297 1.92 -12.60 13.56
C ALA A 297 0.77 -13.61 13.52
N ASP A 298 1.13 -14.88 13.47
CA ASP A 298 0.23 -16.03 13.62
C ASP A 298 0.41 -16.62 15.03
N LEU A 299 -0.63 -16.47 15.86
CA LEU A 299 -0.67 -16.94 17.24
C LEU A 299 -1.48 -18.25 17.37
N ASP A 300 -1.77 -18.97 16.28
CA ASP A 300 -2.63 -20.16 16.35
C ASP A 300 -2.00 -21.29 17.19
N GLN A 301 -0.67 -21.34 17.25
CA GLN A 301 0.06 -22.25 18.14
C GLN A 301 -0.24 -21.99 19.63
N LEU A 302 -0.71 -20.78 19.97
CA LEU A 302 -1.04 -20.34 21.32
C LEU A 302 -2.54 -20.44 21.61
N ARG A 303 -3.33 -21.01 20.69
CA ARG A 303 -4.80 -21.08 20.75
C ARG A 303 -5.34 -21.55 22.10
N ALA A 304 -4.77 -22.61 22.67
CA ALA A 304 -5.24 -23.13 23.97
C ALA A 304 -5.05 -22.12 25.11
N ARG A 305 -3.93 -21.38 25.12
CA ARG A 305 -3.61 -20.38 26.15
C ARG A 305 -4.44 -19.10 25.98
N LEU A 306 -4.66 -18.69 24.73
CA LEU A 306 -5.54 -17.58 24.39
C LEU A 306 -7.01 -17.90 24.72
N ALA A 307 -7.46 -19.12 24.45
CA ALA A 307 -8.81 -19.57 24.78
C ALA A 307 -9.07 -19.56 26.31
N ALA A 308 -8.07 -19.89 27.13
CA ALA A 308 -8.17 -19.77 28.59
C ALA A 308 -8.40 -18.33 29.07
N ARG A 309 -8.08 -17.33 28.24
CA ARG A 309 -8.34 -15.90 28.46
C ARG A 309 -9.59 -15.40 27.73
N GLY A 310 -10.40 -16.29 27.18
CA GLY A 310 -11.59 -15.94 26.40
C GLY A 310 -11.29 -15.44 24.98
N ILE A 311 -10.04 -15.51 24.52
CA ILE A 311 -9.63 -15.10 23.17
C ILE A 311 -9.67 -16.32 22.25
N THR A 312 -10.74 -16.44 21.48
CA THR A 312 -11.01 -17.63 20.67
C THR A 312 -10.99 -17.38 19.15
N ASP A 313 -10.92 -16.11 18.74
CA ASP A 313 -10.97 -15.67 17.35
C ASP A 313 -10.18 -14.35 17.15
N ALA A 314 -9.88 -14.02 15.89
CA ALA A 314 -9.14 -12.81 15.52
C ALA A 314 -9.81 -11.50 15.96
N PRO A 315 -11.16 -11.33 15.87
CA PRO A 315 -11.81 -10.13 16.40
C PRO A 315 -11.60 -9.93 17.90
N ARG A 316 -11.65 -10.99 18.72
CA ARG A 316 -11.36 -10.87 20.17
C ARG A 316 -9.89 -10.61 20.44
N LEU A 317 -8.99 -11.26 19.69
CA LEU A 317 -7.55 -11.02 19.80
C LEU A 317 -7.23 -9.55 19.49
N GLU A 318 -7.80 -9.02 18.42
CA GLU A 318 -7.64 -7.63 18.04
C GLU A 318 -8.18 -6.69 19.11
N ALA A 319 -9.42 -6.91 19.59
CA ALA A 319 -10.02 -6.06 20.61
C ALA A 319 -9.16 -6.00 21.88
N GLU A 320 -8.57 -7.14 22.29
CA GLU A 320 -7.71 -7.21 23.46
C GLU A 320 -6.37 -6.48 23.24
N LEU A 321 -5.74 -6.67 22.08
CA LEU A 321 -4.52 -5.94 21.75
C LEU A 321 -4.78 -4.45 21.61
N VAL A 322 -5.90 -4.04 21.02
CA VAL A 322 -6.30 -2.63 20.93
C VAL A 322 -6.52 -2.01 22.31
N ARG A 323 -7.16 -2.75 23.21
CA ARG A 323 -7.37 -2.32 24.60
C ARG A 323 -6.06 -2.06 25.34
N ARG A 324 -5.01 -2.83 25.06
CA ARG A 324 -3.73 -2.78 25.80
C ARG A 324 -2.62 -1.98 25.13
N LEU A 325 -2.63 -1.92 23.80
CA LEU A 325 -1.58 -1.29 22.98
C LEU A 325 -2.08 -0.08 22.20
N GLY A 326 -3.39 0.17 22.13
CA GLY A 326 -3.98 1.23 21.32
C GLY A 326 -4.30 0.77 19.89
N PRO A 327 -4.56 1.68 18.94
CA PRO A 327 -5.13 1.37 17.63
C PRO A 327 -4.15 0.72 16.63
N TYR A 328 -3.10 0.06 17.12
CA TYR A 328 -1.98 -0.45 16.30
C TYR A 328 -2.09 -1.94 15.97
N ALA A 329 -3.20 -2.59 16.33
CA ALA A 329 -3.47 -4.00 16.06
C ALA A 329 -4.69 -4.16 15.16
N GLU A 330 -4.57 -5.00 14.13
CA GLU A 330 -5.66 -5.33 13.21
C GLU A 330 -5.72 -6.85 13.03
N GLY A 331 -6.85 -7.48 13.35
CA GLY A 331 -6.99 -8.93 13.25
C GLY A 331 -6.96 -9.41 11.81
N GLY A 332 -6.46 -10.63 11.59
CA GLY A 332 -6.30 -11.24 10.26
C GLY A 332 -7.59 -11.27 9.42
N HIS A 333 -8.74 -11.38 10.08
CA HIS A 333 -10.07 -11.32 9.45
C HIS A 333 -10.32 -10.05 8.60
N ARG A 334 -9.56 -8.96 8.84
CA ARG A 334 -9.60 -7.73 8.02
C ARG A 334 -8.87 -7.85 6.68
N PHE A 335 -8.00 -8.85 6.56
CA PHE A 335 -7.15 -9.12 5.38
C PHE A 335 -7.58 -10.40 4.65
N GLY A 336 -8.77 -10.90 4.99
CA GLY A 336 -9.42 -12.04 4.36
C GLY A 336 -9.27 -13.37 5.11
N ASP A 337 -8.61 -13.41 6.28
CA ASP A 337 -8.40 -14.67 7.02
C ASP A 337 -9.69 -15.20 7.62
N ASP A 338 -9.75 -16.52 7.83
CA ASP A 338 -10.85 -17.10 8.60
C ASP A 338 -10.87 -16.40 9.98
N PRO A 339 -12.00 -15.83 10.41
CA PRO A 339 -12.08 -15.17 11.71
C PRO A 339 -11.60 -16.01 12.89
N ARG A 340 -11.58 -17.34 12.78
CA ARG A 340 -11.10 -18.25 13.82
C ARG A 340 -9.57 -18.38 13.88
N GLU A 341 -8.85 -18.00 12.83
CA GLU A 341 -7.38 -18.02 12.80
C GLU A 341 -6.85 -16.87 13.64
N LEU A 342 -6.03 -17.16 14.64
CA LEU A 342 -5.54 -16.18 15.62
C LEU A 342 -4.36 -15.37 15.07
N ARG A 343 -4.60 -14.67 13.95
CA ARG A 343 -3.61 -13.83 13.28
C ARG A 343 -3.88 -12.35 13.51
N VAL A 344 -2.80 -11.56 13.57
CA VAL A 344 -2.87 -10.12 13.78
C VAL A 344 -1.74 -9.40 13.07
N ARG A 345 -2.07 -8.25 12.48
CA ARG A 345 -1.10 -7.27 11.98
C ARG A 345 -0.81 -6.24 13.07
N LEU A 346 0.46 -5.99 13.36
CA LEU A 346 0.91 -4.97 14.31
C LEU A 346 1.70 -3.87 13.59
N SER A 347 1.35 -2.61 13.84
CA SER A 347 2.05 -1.44 13.28
C SER A 347 3.29 -1.07 14.10
N THR A 348 4.38 -0.65 13.42
CA THR A 348 5.57 -0.08 14.07
C THR A 348 5.29 1.19 14.86
N GLU A 349 4.15 1.85 14.60
CA GLU A 349 3.70 3.03 15.36
C GLU A 349 3.43 2.69 16.84
N ALA A 350 3.15 1.42 17.16
CA ALA A 350 3.06 0.94 18.54
C ALA A 350 4.32 1.21 19.36
N LEU A 351 5.50 1.18 18.72
CA LEU A 351 6.79 1.49 19.34
C LEU A 351 7.21 2.94 19.08
N GLY A 352 6.71 3.52 18.00
CA GLY A 352 7.17 4.81 17.51
C GLY A 352 6.47 6.03 18.10
N GLY A 353 5.39 5.84 18.87
CA GLY A 353 4.64 6.92 19.56
C GLY A 353 4.01 7.97 18.63
N ALA A 354 4.01 7.73 17.31
CA ALA A 354 3.34 8.60 16.36
C ALA A 354 1.83 8.30 16.40
N PRO A 355 0.96 9.33 16.32
CA PRO A 355 -0.46 9.08 16.13
C PRO A 355 -0.64 8.25 14.85
N PRO A 356 -1.59 7.30 14.83
CA PRO A 356 -1.75 6.43 13.68
C PRO A 356 -1.91 7.27 12.41
N GLY A 357 -1.02 7.06 11.43
CA GLY A 357 -1.24 7.58 10.09
C GLY A 357 -2.55 6.99 9.54
N PRO A 358 -3.22 7.64 8.57
CA PRO A 358 -4.39 7.03 7.94
C PRO A 358 -4.01 5.66 7.39
N SER A 359 -4.60 4.60 7.96
CA SER A 359 -4.57 3.26 7.39
C SER A 359 -5.10 3.39 5.95
N ALA A 360 -4.46 2.70 5.00
CA ALA A 360 -4.82 2.74 3.59
C ALA A 360 -6.27 2.28 3.30
N ALA A 361 -7.05 1.91 4.33
CA ALA A 361 -8.49 1.90 4.30
C ALA A 361 -9.08 3.32 4.52
N VAL A 362 -8.87 4.24 3.57
CA VAL A 362 -9.72 5.43 3.51
C VAL A 362 -11.08 4.99 2.96
N ALA A 363 -12.03 4.73 3.86
CA ALA A 363 -13.44 4.85 3.53
C ALA A 363 -13.67 6.28 2.97
N PRO A 364 -14.44 6.46 1.88
CA PRO A 364 -14.61 7.77 1.28
C PRO A 364 -15.30 8.70 2.29
N GLY A 365 -14.54 9.64 2.85
CA GLY A 365 -15.08 10.73 3.62
C GLY A 365 -16.01 11.52 2.72
N VAL A 366 -17.30 11.55 3.06
CA VAL A 366 -18.30 12.42 2.43
C VAL A 366 -17.75 13.85 2.52
N PRO A 367 -17.57 14.58 1.41
CA PRO A 367 -17.21 15.98 1.49
C PRO A 367 -18.38 16.73 2.14
N THR A 368 -18.16 17.24 3.34
CA THR A 368 -19.04 18.23 3.95
C THR A 368 -19.08 19.43 3.02
N VAL A 369 -20.22 19.64 2.38
CA VAL A 369 -20.51 20.83 1.59
C VAL A 369 -20.60 22.00 2.59
N SER A 370 -19.49 22.72 2.80
CA SER A 370 -19.55 23.98 3.52
C SER A 370 -20.28 25.00 2.65
N SER A 371 -21.53 25.27 3.01
CA SER A 371 -22.29 26.37 2.45
C SER A 371 -21.62 27.70 2.82
N THR A 372 -21.45 28.52 1.82
CA THR A 372 -20.98 29.90 1.93
C THR A 372 -21.98 30.74 2.73
N ALA A 373 -21.53 31.33 3.82
CA ALA A 373 -22.13 32.53 4.38
C ALA A 373 -21.00 33.49 4.80
N ALA A 374 -20.94 34.62 4.10
CA ALA A 374 -20.01 35.70 4.34
C ALA A 374 -20.38 36.51 5.59
N GLY A 375 -19.37 36.99 6.33
CA GLY A 375 -19.50 38.03 7.36
C GLY A 375 -18.17 38.29 8.08
N PRO A 376 -17.83 39.53 8.46
CA PRO A 376 -16.47 40.04 8.33
C PRO A 376 -15.65 40.16 9.64
N ALA A 377 -14.32 40.17 9.43
CA ALA A 377 -13.21 40.81 10.15
C ALA A 377 -13.38 41.21 11.63
N ASP A 378 -12.47 40.73 12.49
CA ASP A 378 -11.46 41.58 13.18
C ASP A 378 -10.45 40.70 13.95
N ALA A 379 -9.18 41.13 14.00
CA ALA A 379 -8.16 40.87 15.05
C ALA A 379 -6.72 40.92 14.46
N GLY A 380 -5.99 41.97 14.85
CA GLY A 380 -4.64 42.32 14.40
C GLY A 380 -3.48 41.43 14.88
N PRO A 381 -2.22 41.85 14.59
CA PRO A 381 -1.06 40.99 14.57
C PRO A 381 -0.34 40.92 15.93
N VAL A 382 0.23 39.75 16.26
CA VAL A 382 1.19 39.60 17.37
C VAL A 382 2.51 39.01 16.83
N PRO A 383 3.69 39.52 17.23
CA PRO A 383 4.95 39.24 16.55
C PRO A 383 5.76 38.11 17.20
N GLY A 384 6.47 37.36 16.34
CA GLY A 384 7.86 36.95 16.53
C GLY A 384 8.22 35.97 17.65
N ALA A 385 8.45 34.71 17.28
CA ALA A 385 9.44 33.88 17.96
C ALA A 385 10.18 32.99 16.96
N ARG A 386 11.41 33.38 16.63
CA ARG A 386 12.40 32.51 15.99
C ARG A 386 12.79 31.44 17.02
N GLN A 387 12.54 30.16 16.72
CA GLN A 387 13.28 29.08 17.38
C GLN A 387 14.14 28.36 16.35
N ARG A 388 15.45 28.44 16.60
CA ARG A 388 16.50 27.70 15.90
C ARG A 388 16.30 26.22 16.20
N GLY A 389 16.17 25.38 15.17
CA GLY A 389 16.21 23.93 15.34
C GLY A 389 17.62 23.47 15.72
N PRO A 390 17.77 22.41 16.53
CA PRO A 390 19.03 21.71 16.62
C PRO A 390 19.14 20.71 15.47
N THR A 391 20.24 20.85 14.74
CA THR A 391 20.80 19.91 13.79
C THR A 391 21.49 18.75 14.51
N GLY A 392 21.26 17.51 14.06
CA GLY A 392 22.12 16.34 14.34
C GLY A 392 21.36 15.06 14.70
N PRO A 393 21.59 13.92 14.02
CA PRO A 393 20.94 12.65 14.36
C PRO A 393 21.71 11.97 15.49
N ALA A 394 21.02 11.58 16.55
CA ALA A 394 21.53 10.63 17.52
C ALA A 394 21.00 9.23 17.16
N GLN A 395 21.90 8.30 16.87
CA GLN A 395 21.61 6.88 16.74
C GLN A 395 21.51 6.23 18.13
N GLY A 396 20.57 6.71 18.95
CA GLY A 396 20.22 6.10 20.23
C GLY A 396 18.75 5.73 20.23
N GLU A 397 18.41 4.58 20.80
CA GLU A 397 17.03 4.24 21.19
C GLU A 397 16.43 5.45 21.90
N LEU A 398 15.34 5.99 21.36
CA LEU A 398 14.64 7.08 22.06
C LEU A 398 14.06 6.46 23.34
N PRO A 399 14.14 7.13 24.51
CA PRO A 399 13.69 6.57 25.78
C PRO A 399 12.25 6.00 25.76
N GLY A 400 11.38 6.54 24.91
CA GLY A 400 10.01 6.03 24.72
C GLY A 400 9.89 4.75 23.88
N GLU A 401 10.84 4.45 22.98
CA GLU A 401 10.80 3.24 22.14
C GLU A 401 11.05 1.98 22.98
N ALA A 402 11.99 2.04 23.94
CA ALA A 402 12.28 0.94 24.85
C ALA A 402 11.14 0.66 25.83
N GLU A 403 10.51 1.71 26.36
CA GLU A 403 9.34 1.59 27.23
C GLU A 403 8.14 1.00 26.48
N ALA A 404 7.88 1.47 25.25
CA ALA A 404 6.83 0.93 24.40
C ALA A 404 7.09 -0.54 24.03
N LEU A 405 8.34 -0.92 23.73
CA LEU A 405 8.70 -2.31 23.48
C LEU A 405 8.47 -3.18 24.72
N ALA A 406 8.89 -2.73 25.90
CA ALA A 406 8.65 -3.43 27.15
C ALA A 406 7.15 -3.60 27.43
N GLN A 407 6.32 -2.60 27.08
CA GLN A 407 4.86 -2.72 27.14
C GLN A 407 4.35 -3.80 26.18
N VAL A 408 4.78 -3.80 24.92
CA VAL A 408 4.37 -4.83 23.94
C VAL A 408 4.77 -6.22 24.42
N GLN A 409 6.02 -6.40 24.87
CA GLN A 409 6.51 -7.67 25.40
C GLN A 409 5.71 -8.12 26.64
N SER A 410 5.42 -7.21 27.57
CA SER A 410 4.60 -7.48 28.75
C SER A 410 3.17 -7.89 28.38
N VAL A 411 2.58 -7.24 27.37
CA VAL A 411 1.25 -7.60 26.87
C VAL A 411 1.24 -8.99 26.25
N LEU A 412 2.21 -9.30 25.39
CA LEU A 412 2.35 -10.60 24.74
C LEU A 412 2.66 -11.71 25.74
N ALA A 413 3.55 -11.48 26.71
CA ALA A 413 3.85 -12.42 27.79
C ALA A 413 2.58 -12.71 28.60
N ASP A 414 1.85 -11.68 29.04
CA ASP A 414 0.61 -11.88 29.78
C ASP A 414 -0.48 -12.59 28.95
N LEU A 415 -0.50 -12.48 27.61
CA LEU A 415 -1.44 -13.24 26.77
C LEU A 415 -1.03 -14.70 26.59
N THR A 416 0.27 -15.00 26.71
CA THR A 416 0.86 -16.29 26.37
C THR A 416 1.33 -17.10 27.59
N ASP A 417 1.37 -16.49 28.76
CA ASP A 417 1.69 -17.16 30.02
C ASP A 417 0.56 -18.14 30.39
N GLY A 418 0.90 -19.35 30.80
CA GLY A 418 -0.09 -20.41 31.07
C GLY A 418 -0.98 -20.17 32.31
N SER A 419 -0.84 -19.03 32.98
CA SER A 419 -1.57 -18.70 34.21
C SER A 419 -3.00 -18.25 33.93
N PRO A 420 -4.02 -18.85 34.56
CA PRO A 420 -5.38 -18.32 34.53
C PRO A 420 -5.49 -17.05 35.39
N HIS A 421 -6.23 -16.04 34.92
CA HIS A 421 -6.64 -14.86 35.70
C HIS A 421 -7.89 -15.14 36.54
#